data_AF-A0A1Q7YVW0-F1
#
_entry.id   AF-A0A1Q7YVW0-F1
#
_cell.length_a   1.000
_cell.length_b   1.000
_cell.length_c   1.000
_cell.angle_alpha   90.00
_cell.angle_beta   90.00
_cell.angle_gamma   90.00
#
_symmetry.space_group_name_H-M   'P 1'
#
loop_
_entity.id
_entity.type
_entity.pdbx_description
1 polymer ?
#
loop_
_entity_poly.entity_id
_entity_poly.type
_entity_poly.pdbx_seq_one_letter_code
_entity_poly.pdbx_strand_id
1 'polypeptide(L)'
;MRFRAFLPALLLGAGVAACSSNTDVTNPNQLNSQTFWSTADDAIQGVNATYNTLLRLGTYLRWQGFSYDIRSDIGYSPSPWTDLANFNKFTFATYDFDVNHDTWNDTYTGIFRANQVIANVPGINMDPVLRARLVGEAKFIRGLLYFHLITLYGGPTSVAPPPGRRRGC
;
A
#
# COMPACT_ATOMS: atom_id res chain seq x y z
N MET A 1 -63.45 22.90 29.30
CA MET A 1 -62.35 23.66 28.64
C MET A 1 -61.00 23.16 29.17
N ARG A 2 -60.51 21.96 28.77
CA ARG A 2 -59.24 21.40 29.31
C ARG A 2 -58.39 20.55 28.32
N PHE A 3 -58.61 20.66 27.01
CA PHE A 3 -57.76 19.98 26.01
C PHE A 3 -56.79 20.91 25.26
N ARG A 4 -56.89 22.24 25.45
CA ARG A 4 -56.01 23.21 24.77
C ARG A 4 -54.56 23.19 25.25
N ALA A 5 -54.28 22.63 26.42
CA ALA A 5 -52.93 22.56 27.00
C ALA A 5 -52.10 21.35 26.52
N PHE A 6 -52.72 20.35 25.87
CA PHE A 6 -52.02 19.14 25.40
C PHE A 6 -51.59 19.22 23.93
N LEU A 7 -52.15 20.16 23.15
CA LEU A 7 -51.75 20.40 21.75
C LEU A 7 -50.28 20.81 21.56
N PRO A 8 -49.68 21.71 22.38
CA PRO A 8 -48.28 22.11 22.17
C PRO A 8 -47.28 21.00 22.56
N ALA A 9 -47.67 20.10 23.47
CA ALA A 9 -46.83 18.96 23.86
C ALA A 9 -46.75 17.88 22.77
N LEU A 10 -47.84 17.66 22.02
CA LEU A 10 -47.88 16.71 20.91
C LEU A 10 -47.08 17.21 19.68
N LEU A 11 -47.08 18.53 19.44
CA LEU A 11 -46.30 19.16 18.37
C LEU A 11 -44.79 19.19 18.66
N LEU A 12 -44.38 19.31 19.93
CA LEU A 12 -42.96 19.20 20.30
C LEU A 12 -42.42 17.76 20.19
N GLY A 13 -43.26 16.75 20.46
CA GLY A 13 -42.87 15.33 20.36
C GLY A 13 -42.68 14.82 18.93
N ALA A 14 -43.37 15.42 17.94
CA ALA A 14 -43.25 15.03 16.54
C ALA A 14 -41.95 15.51 15.86
N GLY A 15 -41.30 16.56 16.39
CA GLY A 15 -40.08 17.13 15.80
C GLY A 15 -38.81 16.29 16.03
N VAL A 16 -38.76 15.52 17.12
CA VAL A 16 -37.58 14.67 17.45
C VAL A 16 -37.56 13.33 16.72
N ALA A 17 -38.67 12.90 16.12
CA ALA A 17 -38.74 11.67 15.33
C ALA A 17 -38.50 11.88 13.82
N ALA A 18 -38.45 13.13 13.34
CA ALA A 18 -38.28 13.44 11.91
C ALA A 18 -36.81 13.48 11.44
N CYS A 19 -35.84 13.48 12.36
CA CYS A 19 -34.44 13.30 12.02
C CYS A 19 -34.10 11.80 12.04
N SER A 20 -34.44 11.08 10.99
CA SER A 20 -33.71 9.85 10.68
C SER A 20 -32.27 10.27 10.42
N SER A 21 -31.37 9.99 11.36
CA SER A 21 -29.93 10.19 11.22
C SER A 21 -29.41 9.28 10.11
N ASN A 22 -29.64 9.65 8.85
CA ASN A 22 -29.05 9.01 7.69
C ASN A 22 -27.63 9.58 7.56
N THR A 23 -26.78 9.23 8.53
CA THR A 23 -25.38 9.64 8.60
C THR A 23 -24.48 8.76 7.74
N ASP A 24 -25.02 7.68 7.16
CA ASP A 24 -24.35 6.84 6.16
C ASP A 24 -24.51 7.44 4.75
N VAL A 25 -24.09 8.70 4.59
CA VAL A 25 -23.96 9.29 3.26
C VAL A 25 -22.67 8.78 2.66
N THR A 26 -22.73 7.66 1.94
CA THR A 26 -21.58 7.18 1.16
C THR A 26 -21.31 8.15 0.03
N ASN A 27 -20.09 8.68 -0.05
CA ASN A 27 -19.69 9.60 -1.12
C ASN A 27 -19.84 8.89 -2.48
N PRO A 28 -20.77 9.31 -3.36
CA PRO A 28 -21.01 8.64 -4.63
C PRO A 28 -19.83 8.76 -5.61
N ASN A 29 -18.93 9.72 -5.38
CA ASN A 29 -17.72 9.91 -6.18
C ASN A 29 -16.51 9.12 -5.65
N GLN A 30 -16.62 8.55 -4.46
CA GLN A 30 -15.54 7.73 -3.89
C GLN A 30 -15.74 6.28 -4.33
N LEU A 31 -14.75 5.73 -5.04
CA LEU A 31 -14.70 4.31 -5.35
C LEU A 31 -14.69 3.51 -4.04
N ASN A 32 -15.81 2.86 -3.74
CA ASN A 32 -15.91 1.98 -2.58
C ASN A 32 -15.19 0.66 -2.89
N SER A 33 -14.20 0.31 -2.08
CA SER A 33 -13.43 -0.93 -2.24
C SER A 33 -14.30 -2.18 -2.18
N GLN A 34 -15.47 -2.11 -1.53
CA GLN A 34 -16.45 -3.21 -1.46
C GLN A 34 -17.23 -3.40 -2.77
N THR A 35 -17.41 -2.34 -3.57
CA THR A 35 -18.20 -2.40 -4.82
C THR A 35 -17.32 -2.37 -6.08
N PHE A 36 -16.05 -1.98 -5.94
CA PHE A 36 -15.13 -1.82 -7.07
C PHE A 36 -14.89 -3.13 -7.84
N TRP A 37 -14.78 -4.27 -7.17
CA TRP A 37 -14.39 -5.54 -7.80
C TRP A 37 -15.58 -6.29 -8.41
N SER A 38 -16.22 -5.70 -9.42
CA SER A 38 -17.45 -6.24 -9.99
C SER A 38 -17.27 -6.80 -11.40
N THR A 39 -16.47 -6.14 -12.24
CA THR A 39 -16.35 -6.46 -13.67
C THR A 39 -14.94 -6.89 -14.07
N ALA A 40 -14.82 -7.45 -15.27
CA ALA A 40 -13.54 -7.76 -15.90
C ALA A 40 -12.64 -6.52 -16.05
N ASP A 41 -13.24 -5.37 -16.40
CA ASP A 41 -12.51 -4.13 -16.59
C ASP A 41 -11.99 -3.57 -15.25
N ASP A 42 -12.75 -3.72 -14.16
CA ASP A 42 -12.28 -3.36 -12.82
C ASP A 42 -11.07 -4.21 -12.41
N ALA A 43 -11.09 -5.51 -12.75
CA ALA A 43 -9.97 -6.41 -12.51
C ALA A 43 -8.71 -5.96 -13.26
N ILE A 44 -8.86 -5.57 -14.52
CA ILE A 44 -7.77 -5.04 -15.35
C ILE A 44 -7.25 -3.72 -14.76
N GLN A 45 -8.13 -2.80 -14.36
CA GLN A 45 -7.74 -1.54 -13.72
C GLN A 45 -6.99 -1.77 -12.41
N GLY A 46 -7.42 -2.73 -11.60
CA GLY A 46 -6.74 -3.12 -10.36
C GLY A 46 -5.31 -3.64 -10.60
N VAL A 47 -5.12 -4.45 -11.64
CA VAL A 47 -3.77 -4.92 -12.04
C VAL A 47 -2.95 -3.77 -12.61
N ASN A 48 -3.51 -2.91 -13.46
CA ASN A 48 -2.83 -1.72 -13.98
C ASN A 48 -2.36 -0.78 -12.86
N ALA A 49 -3.21 -0.58 -11.83
CA ALA A 49 -2.84 0.17 -10.64
C ALA A 49 -1.71 -0.51 -9.85
N THR A 50 -1.63 -1.83 -9.89
CA THR A 50 -0.52 -2.60 -9.30
C THR A 50 0.78 -2.36 -10.09
N TYR A 51 0.76 -2.44 -11.42
CA TYR A 51 1.92 -2.10 -12.27
C TYR A 51 2.39 -0.67 -12.09
N ASN A 52 1.46 0.28 -11.93
CA ASN A 52 1.81 1.69 -11.72
C ASN A 52 2.74 1.90 -10.50
N THR A 53 2.74 0.98 -9.52
CA THR A 53 3.66 1.07 -8.38
C THR A 53 5.13 0.88 -8.75
N LEU A 54 5.41 0.21 -9.87
CA LEU A 54 6.77 0.09 -10.42
C LEU A 54 7.28 1.40 -11.02
N LEU A 55 6.38 2.36 -11.28
CA LEU A 55 6.72 3.67 -11.83
C LEU A 55 6.80 4.75 -10.74
N ARG A 56 6.84 4.37 -9.47
CA ARG A 56 6.95 5.32 -8.34
C ARG A 56 8.41 5.55 -7.99
N LEU A 57 8.68 6.68 -7.33
CA LEU A 57 10.05 7.10 -7.03
C LEU A 57 10.81 6.05 -6.22
N GLY A 58 10.16 5.41 -5.24
CA GLY A 58 10.75 4.36 -4.41
C GLY A 58 11.07 3.06 -5.14
N THR A 59 10.58 2.86 -6.36
CA THR A 59 10.80 1.64 -7.14
C THR A 59 11.63 1.95 -8.38
N TYR A 60 11.25 1.44 -9.55
CA TYR A 60 12.08 1.46 -10.75
C TYR A 60 12.23 2.85 -11.38
N LEU A 61 11.40 3.83 -11.00
CA LEU A 61 11.52 5.17 -11.58
C LEU A 61 12.83 5.85 -11.19
N ARG A 62 13.28 5.66 -9.94
CA ARG A 62 14.48 6.35 -9.43
C ARG A 62 15.23 5.55 -8.38
N TRP A 63 14.68 5.42 -7.17
CA TRP A 63 15.45 5.06 -5.98
C TRP A 63 15.92 3.62 -5.93
N GLN A 64 15.31 2.73 -6.69
CA GLN A 64 15.78 1.36 -6.79
C GLN A 64 17.20 1.29 -7.35
N GLY A 65 17.50 1.97 -8.47
CA GLY A 65 18.85 1.98 -9.04
C GLY A 65 19.89 2.54 -8.05
N PHE A 66 19.53 3.60 -7.32
CA PHE A 66 20.41 4.14 -6.28
C PHE A 66 20.62 3.15 -5.12
N SER A 67 19.60 2.39 -4.76
CA SER A 67 19.69 1.40 -3.70
C SER A 67 20.60 0.22 -4.06
N TYR A 68 20.78 -0.09 -5.35
CA TYR A 68 21.64 -1.19 -5.79
C TYR A 68 23.02 -0.73 -6.28
N ASP A 69 23.08 0.25 -7.19
CA ASP A 69 24.30 0.57 -7.93
C ASP A 69 25.24 1.46 -7.14
N ILE A 70 24.77 2.58 -6.58
CA ILE A 70 25.65 3.54 -5.88
C ILE A 70 26.09 3.06 -4.49
N ARG A 71 25.62 1.87 -4.07
CA ARG A 71 26.07 1.16 -2.87
C ARG A 71 26.97 -0.03 -3.23
N SER A 72 27.32 -0.17 -4.50
CA SER A 72 28.31 -1.14 -4.97
C SER A 72 29.61 -0.44 -5.34
N ASP A 73 30.64 -1.22 -5.66
CA ASP A 73 31.92 -0.73 -6.15
C ASP A 73 31.89 -0.22 -7.60
N ILE A 74 30.77 -0.43 -8.32
CA ILE A 74 30.60 0.01 -9.71
C ILE A 74 29.91 1.37 -9.85
N GLY A 75 29.42 1.97 -8.76
CA GLY A 75 28.60 3.18 -8.79
C GLY A 75 29.04 4.27 -7.81
N TYR A 76 29.11 5.52 -8.29
CA TYR A 76 29.37 6.70 -7.47
C TYR A 76 28.46 7.87 -7.86
N SER A 77 28.00 8.65 -6.87
CA SER A 77 27.23 9.87 -7.13
C SER A 77 28.09 11.12 -6.90
N PRO A 78 28.35 11.95 -7.92
CA PRO A 78 29.04 13.23 -7.76
C PRO A 78 28.10 14.37 -7.30
N SER A 79 26.86 14.04 -6.89
CA SER A 79 25.87 15.03 -6.47
C SER A 79 26.36 15.82 -5.25
N PRO A 80 26.13 17.15 -5.20
CA PRO A 80 26.43 17.94 -4.01
C PRO A 80 25.46 17.68 -2.85
N TRP A 81 24.47 16.79 -3.02
CA TRP A 81 23.51 16.47 -1.98
C TRP A 81 24.12 15.60 -0.89
N THR A 82 24.31 16.19 0.29
CA THR A 82 24.97 15.58 1.45
C THR A 82 24.36 14.24 1.87
N ASP A 83 23.04 14.12 1.91
CA ASP A 83 22.38 12.88 2.33
C ASP A 83 22.65 11.74 1.35
N LEU A 84 22.64 12.03 0.04
CA LEU A 84 22.97 11.05 -0.98
C LEU A 84 24.45 10.63 -0.92
N ALA A 85 25.35 11.59 -0.64
CA ALA A 85 26.76 11.30 -0.45
C ALA A 85 26.99 10.41 0.79
N ASN A 86 26.29 10.68 1.89
CA ASN A 86 26.32 9.85 3.10
C ASN A 86 25.71 8.46 2.86
N PHE A 87 24.65 8.38 2.05
CA PHE A 87 24.03 7.13 1.63
C PHE A 87 24.99 6.25 0.83
N ASN A 88 25.70 6.82 -0.16
CA ASN A 88 26.73 6.13 -0.94
C ASN A 88 27.89 5.61 -0.06
N LYS A 89 28.32 6.41 0.93
CA LYS A 89 29.42 6.09 1.83
C LYS A 89 29.03 5.19 3.02
N PHE A 90 27.76 4.80 3.12
CA PHE A 90 27.23 4.06 4.28
C PHE A 90 27.42 4.77 5.63
N THR A 91 27.45 6.10 5.63
CA THR A 91 27.67 6.93 6.84
C THR A 91 26.43 7.69 7.29
N PHE A 92 25.24 7.29 6.84
CA PHE A 92 23.99 7.90 7.26
C PHE A 92 23.60 7.44 8.68
N ALA A 93 23.13 8.37 9.51
CA ALA A 93 22.77 8.11 10.90
C ALA A 93 21.28 7.77 11.09
N THR A 94 20.42 8.12 10.12
CA THR A 94 18.98 7.88 10.17
C THR A 94 18.49 7.29 8.85
N TYR A 95 17.33 6.62 8.90
CA TYR A 95 16.68 6.04 7.71
C TYR A 95 15.62 6.97 7.10
N ASP A 96 15.57 8.24 7.49
CA ASP A 96 14.56 9.21 7.02
C ASP A 96 14.86 9.78 5.63
N PHE A 97 16.01 9.45 5.04
CA PHE A 97 16.36 9.88 3.69
C PHE A 97 15.38 9.30 2.66
N ASP A 98 14.99 10.11 1.67
CA ASP A 98 14.01 9.81 0.61
C ASP A 98 14.17 8.42 0.01
N VAL A 99 15.41 8.00 -0.29
CA VAL A 99 15.69 6.65 -0.83
C VAL A 99 15.09 5.55 0.05
N ASN A 100 15.26 5.62 1.37
CA ASN A 100 14.76 4.60 2.27
C ASN A 100 13.24 4.74 2.48
N HIS A 101 12.77 5.96 2.73
CA HIS A 101 11.37 6.25 2.97
C HIS A 101 10.47 5.86 1.78
N ASP A 102 10.81 6.36 0.59
CA ASP A 102 10.01 6.15 -0.60
C ASP A 102 10.07 4.68 -1.04
N THR A 103 11.25 4.06 -1.01
CA THR A 103 11.41 2.64 -1.36
C THR A 103 10.55 1.75 -0.48
N TRP A 104 10.59 1.97 0.84
CA TRP A 104 9.75 1.22 1.77
C TRP A 104 8.26 1.44 1.48
N ASN A 105 7.81 2.70 1.47
CA ASN A 105 6.40 3.04 1.34
C ASN A 105 5.80 2.59 0.00
N ASP A 106 6.49 2.85 -1.11
CA ASP A 106 6.00 2.51 -2.44
C ASP A 106 5.95 1.01 -2.67
N THR A 107 6.93 0.27 -2.12
CA THR A 107 6.97 -1.18 -2.22
C THR A 107 5.82 -1.82 -1.43
N TYR A 108 5.55 -1.37 -0.20
CA TYR A 108 4.40 -1.83 0.57
C TYR A 108 3.06 -1.42 -0.05
N THR A 109 2.99 -0.24 -0.68
CA THR A 109 1.82 0.19 -1.45
C THR A 109 1.53 -0.76 -2.61
N GLY A 110 2.56 -1.17 -3.36
CA GLY A 110 2.42 -2.16 -4.44
C GLY A 110 2.01 -3.53 -3.95
N ILE A 111 2.58 -4.00 -2.83
CA ILE A 111 2.19 -5.26 -2.19
C ILE A 111 0.72 -5.21 -1.77
N PHE A 112 0.27 -4.10 -1.18
CA PHE A 112 -1.12 -3.91 -0.80
C PHE A 112 -2.06 -4.00 -2.02
N ARG A 113 -1.77 -3.29 -3.11
CA ARG A 113 -2.57 -3.33 -4.34
C ARG A 113 -2.61 -4.74 -4.94
N ALA A 114 -1.48 -5.43 -4.99
CA ALA A 114 -1.42 -6.81 -5.47
C ALA A 114 -2.26 -7.75 -4.59
N ASN A 115 -2.24 -7.58 -3.27
CA ASN A 115 -3.07 -8.36 -2.35
C ASN A 115 -4.57 -8.15 -2.61
N GLN A 116 -5.00 -6.92 -2.92
CA GLN A 116 -6.38 -6.64 -3.29
C GLN A 116 -6.79 -7.40 -4.57
N VAL A 117 -5.95 -7.39 -5.61
CA VAL A 117 -6.22 -8.16 -6.85
C VAL A 117 -6.35 -9.66 -6.52
N ILE A 118 -5.38 -10.21 -5.79
CA ILE A 118 -5.32 -11.64 -5.47
C ILE A 118 -6.54 -12.09 -4.64
N ALA A 119 -7.03 -11.22 -3.75
CA ALA A 119 -8.19 -11.51 -2.91
C ALA A 119 -9.52 -11.42 -3.67
N ASN A 120 -9.68 -10.43 -4.55
CA ASN A 120 -11.00 -10.11 -5.11
C ASN A 120 -11.24 -10.65 -6.52
N VAL A 121 -10.23 -10.63 -7.41
CA VAL A 121 -10.39 -11.06 -8.81
C VAL A 121 -10.85 -12.52 -8.99
N PRO A 122 -10.46 -13.49 -8.14
CA PRO A 122 -10.98 -14.85 -8.26
C PRO A 122 -12.52 -14.95 -8.23
N GLY A 123 -13.20 -14.03 -7.53
CA GLY A 123 -14.67 -14.01 -7.39
C GLY A 123 -15.44 -13.36 -8.53
N ILE A 124 -14.76 -12.68 -9.47
CA ILE A 124 -15.40 -11.96 -10.58
C ILE A 124 -15.83 -12.93 -11.67
N ASN A 125 -17.06 -12.80 -12.17
CA ASN A 125 -17.53 -13.58 -13.31
C ASN A 125 -16.95 -13.03 -14.62
N MET A 126 -15.89 -13.66 -15.12
CA MET A 126 -15.17 -13.27 -16.33
C MET A 126 -14.48 -14.49 -16.97
N ASP A 127 -13.91 -14.27 -18.17
CA ASP A 127 -13.10 -15.28 -18.88
C ASP A 127 -12.04 -15.92 -17.96
N PRO A 128 -12.03 -17.26 -17.78
CA PRO A 128 -11.09 -17.94 -16.90
C PRO A 128 -9.63 -17.74 -17.28
N VAL A 129 -9.32 -17.62 -18.58
CA VAL A 129 -7.94 -17.41 -19.04
C VAL A 129 -7.45 -16.02 -18.62
N LEU A 130 -8.25 -14.99 -18.86
CA LEU A 130 -7.96 -13.64 -18.40
C LEU A 130 -7.83 -13.58 -16.86
N ARG A 131 -8.74 -14.22 -16.12
CA ARG A 131 -8.70 -14.25 -14.65
C ARG A 131 -7.39 -14.84 -14.12
N ALA A 132 -7.00 -16.00 -14.65
CA ALA A 132 -5.77 -16.68 -14.26
C ALA A 132 -4.54 -15.81 -14.57
N ARG A 133 -4.54 -15.15 -15.73
CA ARG A 133 -3.50 -14.20 -16.13
C ARG A 133 -3.39 -13.04 -15.13
N LEU A 134 -4.48 -12.33 -14.85
CA LEU A 134 -4.48 -11.16 -13.95
C LEU A 134 -4.01 -11.50 -12.53
N VAL A 135 -4.46 -12.64 -11.98
CA VAL A 135 -3.99 -13.10 -10.67
C VAL A 135 -2.51 -13.50 -10.70
N GLY A 136 -2.05 -14.11 -11.80
CA GLY A 136 -0.64 -14.42 -12.02
C GLY A 136 0.24 -13.18 -12.06
N GLU A 137 -0.16 -12.17 -12.82
CA GLU A 137 0.53 -10.87 -12.91
C GLU A 137 0.65 -10.20 -11.54
N ALA A 138 -0.44 -10.15 -10.76
CA ALA A 138 -0.40 -9.59 -9.41
C ALA A 138 0.50 -10.38 -8.45
N LYS A 139 0.48 -11.72 -8.52
CA LYS A 139 1.39 -12.57 -7.72
C LYS A 139 2.86 -12.31 -8.07
N PHE A 140 3.17 -12.16 -9.36
CA PHE A 140 4.52 -11.85 -9.83
C PHE A 140 5.00 -10.51 -9.29
N ILE A 141 4.21 -9.44 -9.47
CA ILE A 141 4.58 -8.10 -8.98
C ILE A 141 4.76 -8.13 -7.46
N ARG A 142 3.86 -8.79 -6.72
CA ARG A 142 4.01 -8.93 -5.26
C ARG A 142 5.31 -9.63 -4.88
N GLY A 143 5.66 -10.71 -5.57
CA GLY A 143 6.91 -11.43 -5.37
C GLY A 143 8.14 -10.58 -5.66
N LEU A 144 8.11 -9.81 -6.75
CA LEU A 144 9.17 -8.88 -7.14
C LEU A 144 9.39 -7.79 -6.07
N LEU A 145 8.31 -7.21 -5.56
CA LEU A 145 8.36 -6.20 -4.51
C LEU A 145 8.88 -6.78 -3.18
N TYR A 146 8.46 -7.98 -2.81
CA TYR A 146 9.04 -8.69 -1.65
C TYR A 146 10.52 -9.00 -1.84
N PHE A 147 10.94 -9.39 -3.04
CA PHE A 147 12.35 -9.61 -3.34
C PHE A 147 13.20 -8.36 -3.08
N HIS A 148 12.73 -7.18 -3.46
CA HIS A 148 13.43 -5.93 -3.14
C HIS A 148 13.46 -5.65 -1.64
N LEU A 149 12.35 -5.86 -0.92
CA LEU A 149 12.33 -5.67 0.53
C LEU A 149 13.33 -6.58 1.24
N ILE A 150 13.36 -7.86 0.88
CA ILE A 150 14.26 -8.83 1.49
C ILE A 150 15.72 -8.50 1.16
N THR A 151 16.01 -8.11 -0.09
CA THR A 151 17.38 -7.82 -0.53
C THR A 151 17.92 -6.54 0.12
N LEU A 152 17.09 -5.50 0.26
CA LEU A 152 17.53 -4.20 0.77
C LEU A 152 17.49 -4.12 2.30
N TYR A 153 16.54 -4.81 2.95
CA TYR A 153 16.27 -4.69 4.38
C TYR A 153 16.41 -6.01 5.16
N GLY A 154 16.79 -7.11 4.51
CA GLY A 154 17.07 -8.39 5.17
C GLY A 154 15.83 -9.24 5.53
N GLY A 155 14.63 -8.82 5.10
CA GLY A 155 13.35 -9.45 5.47
C GLY A 155 12.99 -9.21 6.94
N PRO A 156 11.77 -9.59 7.41
CA PRO A 156 11.52 -9.69 8.85
C PRO A 156 12.54 -10.69 9.38
N THR A 157 13.46 -10.19 10.21
CA THR A 157 14.52 -10.99 10.81
C THR A 157 13.90 -12.23 11.45
N SER A 158 14.14 -13.40 10.86
CA SER A 158 14.23 -14.58 11.71
C SER A 158 15.37 -14.26 12.66
N VAL A 159 15.02 -14.05 13.93
CA VAL A 159 15.97 -13.79 14.99
C VAL A 159 16.84 -15.02 15.09
N ALA A 160 17.92 -15.05 14.30
CA ALA A 160 18.99 -16.00 14.54
C ALA A 160 19.42 -15.75 15.99
N PRO A 161 19.36 -16.76 16.88
CA PRO A 161 19.86 -16.58 18.23
C PRO A 161 21.30 -16.07 18.12
N PRO A 162 21.71 -15.10 18.96
CA PRO A 162 23.03 -14.51 18.88
C PRO A 162 24.07 -15.63 18.85
N PRO A 163 25.14 -15.52 18.03
CA PRO A 163 26.16 -16.54 17.97
C PRO A 163 26.65 -16.79 19.40
N GLY A 164 26.35 -18.00 19.90
CA GLY A 164 26.68 -18.39 21.25
C GLY A 164 28.14 -18.07 21.48
N ARG A 165 28.40 -17.26 22.51
CA ARG A 165 29.74 -16.92 22.99
C ARG A 165 30.59 -18.18 22.91
N ARG A 166 31.55 -18.24 21.98
CA ARG A 166 32.55 -19.31 21.97
C ARG A 166 33.25 -19.21 23.31
N ARG A 167 32.85 -20.05 24.27
CA ARG A 167 33.64 -20.28 25.48
C ARG A 167 34.90 -20.95 24.98
N GLY A 168 36.02 -20.23 25.07
CA GLY A 168 37.32 -20.76 24.73
C GLY A 168 37.54 -22.08 25.46
N CYS A 169 38.03 -23.07 24.71
CA CYS A 169 39.10 -23.92 25.22
C CYS A 169 40.41 -23.17 25.00
#